data_AF-A0AAU8VIH0-F1
#
_entry.id   AF-A0AAU8VIH0-F1
#
_cell.length_a   1.000
_cell.length_b   1.000
_cell.length_c   1.000
_cell.angle_alpha   90.00
_cell.angle_beta   90.00
_cell.angle_gamma   90.00
#
_symmetry.space_group_name_H-M   'P 1'
#
loop_
_entity.id
_entity.type
_entity.pdbx_description
1 polymer ?
#
loop_
_entity_poly.entity_id
_entity_poly.type
_entity_poly.pdbx_seq_one_letter_code
_entity_poly.pdbx_strand_id
1 'polypeptide(L)' 'MRAATKDLWKTIERGQVPKNQFTNEQITKIKAGNEKIPGYTWHHNAQSPPNNMQLIPNSIHKAVRHTGQKSLKKGQ' A
#
# COMPACT_ATOMS: atom_id res chain seq x y z
N MET A 1 -8.08 -4.60 -6.20
CA MET A 1 -7.08 -3.56 -5.80
C MET A 1 -7.22 -2.27 -6.60
N ARG A 2 -7.78 -2.33 -7.81
CA ARG A 2 -8.01 -1.17 -8.68
C ARG A 2 -8.70 0.04 -8.01
N ALA A 3 -9.72 -0.19 -7.16
CA ALA A 3 -10.41 0.87 -6.44
C ALA A 3 -9.46 1.64 -5.51
N ALA A 4 -8.69 0.92 -4.69
CA ALA A 4 -7.68 1.50 -3.80
C ALA A 4 -6.61 2.29 -4.58
N THR A 5 -6.17 1.80 -5.74
CA THR A 5 -5.23 2.54 -6.60
C THR A 5 -5.83 3.84 -7.13
N LYS A 6 -7.11 3.83 -7.56
CA LYS A 6 -7.80 5.04 -8.00
C LYS A 6 -8.01 6.03 -6.86
N ASP A 7 -8.29 5.56 -5.66
CA ASP A 7 -8.44 6.43 -4.50
C ASP A 7 -7.09 7.04 -4.08
N LEU A 8 -6.00 6.29 -4.14
CA LEU A 8 -4.64 6.82 -3.98
C LEU A 8 -4.31 7.88 -5.04
N TRP A 9 -4.73 7.69 -6.29
CA TRP A 9 -4.54 8.72 -7.31
C TRP A 9 -5.27 10.02 -6.93
N LYS A 10 -6.51 9.94 -6.47
CA LYS A 10 -7.28 11.13 -6.02
C LYS A 10 -6.61 11.83 -4.83
N THR A 11 -6.03 11.10 -3.88
CA THR A 11 -5.34 11.72 -2.74
C THR A 11 -4.03 12.39 -3.16
N ILE A 12 -3.32 11.83 -4.15
CA ILE A 12 -2.16 12.49 -4.78
C ILE A 12 -2.59 13.76 -5.51
N GLU A 13 -3.68 13.73 -6.29
CA GLU A 13 -4.20 14.92 -7.00
C GLU A 13 -4.63 16.04 -6.04
N ARG A 14 -5.17 15.68 -4.87
CA ARG A 14 -5.53 16.63 -3.80
C ARG A 14 -4.32 17.14 -3.01
N GLY A 15 -3.10 16.68 -3.32
CA GLY A 15 -1.88 17.06 -2.60
C GLY A 15 -1.75 16.44 -1.19
N GLN A 16 -2.63 15.50 -0.82
CA GLN A 16 -2.57 14.81 0.47
C GLN A 16 -1.43 13.80 0.54
N VAL A 17 -1.03 13.26 -0.62
CA VAL A 17 0.14 12.38 -0.76
C VAL A 17 1.11 13.04 -1.74
N PRO A 18 2.37 13.32 -1.32
CA PRO A 18 3.36 13.92 -2.20
C PRO A 18 3.69 13.01 -3.38
N LYS A 19 3.47 13.51 -4.61
CA LYS A 19 3.75 12.78 -5.84
C LYS A 19 5.21 12.35 -5.97
N ASN A 20 6.14 13.10 -5.37
CA ASN A 20 7.59 12.85 -5.39
C ASN A 20 8.02 11.60 -4.58
N GLN A 21 7.13 10.98 -3.82
CA GLN A 21 7.39 9.69 -3.16
C GLN A 21 7.37 8.51 -4.15
N PHE A 22 6.94 8.74 -5.39
CA PHE A 22 6.79 7.74 -6.42
C PHE A 22 7.66 8.06 -7.65
N THR A 23 8.15 7.03 -8.32
CA THR A 23 8.79 7.16 -9.63
C THR A 23 7.75 7.46 -10.72
N ASN A 24 8.20 7.97 -11.86
CA ASN A 24 7.31 8.25 -13.01
C ASN A 24 6.55 7.00 -13.48
N GLU A 25 7.18 5.82 -13.43
CA GLU A 25 6.53 4.55 -13.76
C GLU A 25 5.40 4.22 -12.77
N GLN A 26 5.67 4.38 -11.47
CA GLN A 26 4.69 4.14 -10.41
C GLN A 26 3.52 5.12 -10.53
N ILE A 27 3.79 6.41 -10.77
CA ILE A 27 2.75 7.42 -11.02
C ILE A 27 1.87 7.06 -12.21
N THR A 28 2.46 6.62 -13.31
CA THR A 28 1.70 6.21 -14.51
C THR A 28 0.75 5.05 -14.18
N LYS A 29 1.25 4.05 -13.45
CA LYS A 29 0.45 2.89 -13.02
C LYS A 29 -0.63 3.27 -12.00
N ILE A 30 -0.33 4.17 -11.06
CA ILE A 30 -1.30 4.68 -10.09
C ILE A 30 -2.42 5.43 -10.81
N LYS A 31 -2.08 6.35 -11.72
CA LYS A 31 -3.05 7.11 -12.52
C LYS A 31 -3.94 6.20 -13.38
N ALA A 32 -3.37 5.13 -13.96
CA ALA A 32 -4.13 4.14 -14.73
C ALA A 32 -5.03 3.23 -13.86
N GLY A 33 -4.85 3.27 -12.53
CA GLY A 33 -5.57 2.39 -11.61
C GLY A 33 -5.07 0.95 -11.63
N ASN A 34 -3.79 0.72 -11.96
CA ASN A 34 -3.22 -0.62 -12.00
C ASN A 34 -3.22 -1.26 -10.62
N GLU A 35 -3.48 -2.57 -10.58
CA GLU A 35 -3.54 -3.32 -9.33
C GLU A 35 -2.17 -3.60 -8.72
N LYS A 36 -1.12 -3.59 -9.55
CA LYS A 36 0.27 -3.80 -9.16
C LYS A 36 1.08 -2.54 -9.42
N ILE A 37 1.74 -2.06 -8.38
CA ILE A 37 2.68 -0.92 -8.45
C ILE A 37 4.09 -1.48 -8.17
N PRO A 38 5.08 -1.28 -9.06
CA PRO A 38 6.43 -1.81 -8.89
C PRO A 38 7.04 -1.39 -7.56
N GLY A 39 7.63 -2.34 -6.84
CA GLY A 39 8.27 -2.07 -5.55
C GLY A 39 7.30 -1.87 -4.38
N TYR A 40 5.99 -1.94 -4.61
CA TYR A 40 4.97 -1.77 -3.58
C TYR A 40 4.00 -2.95 -3.53
N THR A 41 3.47 -3.20 -2.34
CA THR A 41 2.39 -4.16 -2.09
C THR A 41 1.30 -3.43 -1.35
N TRP A 42 0.07 -3.68 -1.75
CA TRP A 42 -1.08 -3.23 -0.98
C TRP A 42 -1.29 -4.12 0.24
N HIS A 43 -1.36 -3.47 1.39
CA HIS A 43 -1.66 -4.08 2.67
C HIS A 43 -3.10 -3.75 3.06
N HIS A 44 -3.86 -4.78 3.42
CA HIS A 44 -5.20 -4.64 3.97
C HIS A 44 -5.09 -4.46 5.47
N ASN A 45 -5.39 -3.26 5.97
CA ASN A 45 -5.41 -2.99 7.39
C ASN A 45 -6.84 -3.20 7.90
N ALA A 46 -7.05 -4.36 8.52
CA ALA A 46 -8.34 -4.79 9.07
C ALA A 46 -8.53 -4.39 10.54
N GLN A 47 -7.57 -3.67 11.15
CA GLN A 47 -7.55 -3.48 12.61
C GLN A 47 -8.58 -2.47 13.13
N SER A 48 -9.21 -1.65 12.28
CA SER A 48 -10.36 -0.81 12.67
C SER A 48 -11.14 -0.33 11.45
N PRO A 49 -12.49 -0.29 11.49
CA PRO A 49 -13.31 0.34 10.47
C PRO A 49 -13.01 1.85 10.34
N PRO A 50 -13.04 2.43 9.11
CA PRO A 50 -13.27 1.74 7.85
C PRO A 50 -12.04 0.96 7.39
N ASN A 51 -12.27 -0.25 6.87
CA ASN A 51 -11.23 -1.08 6.24
C ASN A 51 -10.49 -0.26 5.19
N ASN A 52 -9.21 0.02 5.41
CA ASN A 52 -8.41 0.84 4.51
C ASN A 52 -7.28 0.02 3.86
N MET A 53 -6.96 0.42 2.64
CA MET A 53 -5.89 -0.18 1.85
C MET A 53 -4.69 0.76 1.90
N GLN A 54 -3.54 0.23 2.31
CA GLN A 54 -2.30 1.01 2.39
C GLN A 54 -1.30 0.45 1.38
N LEU A 55 -0.72 1.32 0.56
CA LEU A 55 0.34 0.92 -0.36
C LEU A 55 1.69 1.05 0.36
N ILE A 56 2.33 -0.08 0.67
CA ILE A 56 3.59 -0.12 1.42
C ILE A 56 4.74 -0.66 0.56
N PRO A 57 5.98 -0.15 0.72
CA PRO A 57 7.13 -0.71 0.04
C PRO A 57 7.31 -2.21 0.31
N ASN A 58 7.72 -2.95 -0.71
CA ASN A 58 7.93 -4.39 -0.61
C ASN A 58 8.97 -4.78 0.45
N SER A 59 9.97 -3.92 0.68
CA SER A 59 10.98 -4.09 1.74
C SER A 59 10.35 -4.10 3.13
N ILE A 60 9.45 -3.15 3.41
CA ILE A 60 8.70 -3.05 4.68
C ILE A 60 7.73 -4.22 4.80
N HIS A 61 7.00 -4.56 3.73
CA HIS A 61 6.09 -5.71 3.75
C HIS A 61 6.81 -7.03 4.06
N LYS A 62 8.02 -7.24 3.50
CA LYS A 62 8.86 -8.40 3.81
C LYS A 62 9.39 -8.36 5.25
N ALA A 63 9.83 -7.20 5.72
CA ALA A 63 10.31 -7.03 7.09
C ALA A 63 9.22 -7.37 8.11
N VAL A 64 7.99 -6.83 7.93
CA VAL A 64 6.84 -7.11 8.81
C VAL A 64 6.43 -8.58 8.77
N ARG A 65 6.52 -9.27 7.63
CA ARG A 65 6.33 -10.73 7.57
C ARG A 65 7.36 -11.46 8.42
N HIS A 66 8.62 -11.01 8.42
CA HIS A 66 9.68 -11.64 9.20
C HIS A 66 9.63 -11.29 10.71
N THR A 67 9.18 -10.09 11.11
CA THR A 67 8.94 -9.75 12.54
C THR A 67 7.64 -10.33 13.09
N GLY A 68 6.59 -10.41 12.26
CA GLY A 68 5.29 -10.97 12.64
C GLY A 68 5.30 -12.49 12.78
N GLN A 69 6.10 -13.20 11.99
CA GLN A 69 6.18 -14.67 12.07
C GLN A 69 6.89 -15.17 13.35
N LYS A 70 7.68 -14.32 14.03
CA LYS A 70 8.22 -14.63 15.37
C LYS A 70 7.31 -14.18 16.52
N SER A 71 6.30 -13.35 16.26
CA SER A 71 5.44 -12.76 17.30
C SER A 71 4.04 -13.39 17.39
N LEU A 72 3.69 -14.31 16.48
CA LEU A 72 2.39 -15.01 16.45
C LEU A 72 2.54 -16.51 16.74
N LYS A 73 3.31 -16.89 17.76
CA LYS A 73 3.23 -18.20 18.42
C LYS A 73 2.97 -18.02 19.91
N LYS A 74 1.76 -17.59 20.26
CA LYS A 74 1.01 -18.00 21.48
C LYS A 74 -0.29 -17.20 21.55
N GLY A 75 -1.31 -17.70 20.87
CA GLY A 75 -2.69 -17.59 21.34
C GLY A 75 -3.13 -19.03 21.55
N GLN A 76 -2.98 -19.50 22.78
CA GLN A 76 -3.44 -20.81 23.25
C GLN A 76 -4.90 -20.69 23.63
#